data_AF-A0A6A5GJ23-F1
#
_entry.id   AF-A0A6A5GJ23-F1
#
_cell.length_a   1.000
_cell.length_b   1.000
_cell.length_c   1.000
_cell.angle_alpha   90.00
_cell.angle_beta   90.00
_cell.angle_gamma   90.00
#
_symmetry.space_group_name_H-M   'P 1'
#
loop_
_entity.id
_entity.type
_entity.pdbx_description
1 polymer ?
#
loop_
_entity_poly.entity_id
_entity_poly.type
_entity_poly.pdbx_seq_one_letter_code
_entity_poly.pdbx_strand_id
1 'polypeptide(L)'
;MSDYQKFPVHKSIVITNFLQFPSPEFIAYNLHTIDDFEFLIAVNKRDDSSAEILIHLDASNEIKRVRARYFLGMFNETDKELISWEEKKEADIAGFLCVKPWTVPQPNKSFTFKFGLHVSAIMGMDNVWKFNFYDALFNVENDSKMIVFKEKNNQKVRLYTHKKLMMFHSSKLSIYRNNLHNENGFIMPACVSMNMLEKCLQIAHGVQVHCSVEDLKKINQIAKLLGLKNVTKYYERQRIENLNQVKVTDKVFHSMFMRDRRHLLVHLLKTLNSNKELKRILETMDIQKMNSESMKRCAHFFFRNC
;
A
#
# COMPACT_ATOMS: atom_id res chain seq x y z
N MET A 1 22.96 -7.75 -13.58
CA MET A 1 22.44 -8.14 -12.24
C MET A 1 21.91 -9.54 -12.33
N SER A 2 22.25 -10.40 -11.37
CA SER A 2 21.62 -11.72 -11.22
C SER A 2 20.16 -11.55 -10.77
N ASP A 3 19.29 -12.50 -11.12
CA ASP A 3 17.86 -12.42 -10.79
C ASP A 3 17.59 -12.34 -9.28
N TYR A 4 18.52 -12.87 -8.50
CA TYR A 4 18.62 -12.75 -7.05
C TYR A 4 18.67 -11.30 -6.52
N GLN A 5 19.45 -10.40 -7.14
CA GLN A 5 19.65 -9.02 -6.67
C GLN A 5 18.42 -8.12 -6.87
N LYS A 6 17.39 -8.64 -7.53
CA LYS A 6 16.14 -7.93 -7.80
C LYS A 6 15.23 -7.87 -6.56
N PHE A 7 15.45 -8.72 -5.55
CA PHE A 7 14.60 -8.80 -4.37
C PHE A 7 15.06 -7.86 -3.24
N PRO A 8 14.13 -7.20 -2.52
CA PRO A 8 14.47 -6.36 -1.38
C PRO A 8 15.10 -7.17 -0.24
N VAL A 9 14.62 -8.41 -0.04
CA VAL A 9 15.24 -9.37 0.86
C VAL A 9 15.97 -10.40 0.03
N HIS A 10 17.25 -10.60 0.32
CA HIS A 10 18.08 -11.58 -0.36
C HIS A 10 19.07 -12.22 0.62
N LYS A 11 19.12 -13.56 0.64
CA LYS A 11 19.97 -14.38 1.54
C LYS A 11 20.62 -15.53 0.79
N SER A 12 21.69 -16.08 1.33
CA SER A 12 22.38 -17.23 0.75
C SER A 12 22.89 -18.22 1.79
N ILE A 13 22.85 -19.51 1.47
CA ILE A 13 23.48 -20.61 2.22
C ILE A 13 24.53 -21.23 1.31
N VAL A 14 25.78 -21.28 1.78
CA VAL A 14 26.87 -21.94 1.05
C VAL A 14 27.00 -23.36 1.56
N ILE A 15 26.85 -24.33 0.66
CA ILE A 15 27.05 -25.75 0.93
C ILE A 15 28.35 -26.18 0.28
N THR A 16 29.34 -26.53 1.08
CA THR A 16 30.66 -26.94 0.58
C THR A 16 30.69 -28.40 0.15
N ASN A 17 29.97 -29.27 0.87
CA ASN A 17 29.78 -30.69 0.56
C ASN A 17 28.40 -31.15 1.03
N PHE A 18 27.53 -31.53 0.09
CA PHE A 18 26.15 -31.91 0.40
C PHE A 18 26.04 -33.27 1.11
N LEU A 19 27.01 -34.17 0.91
CA LEU A 19 27.03 -35.44 1.63
C LEU A 19 27.18 -35.25 3.14
N GLN A 20 27.94 -34.23 3.54
CA GLN A 20 28.20 -33.89 4.94
C GLN A 20 27.29 -32.77 5.47
N PHE A 21 26.28 -32.37 4.70
CA PHE A 21 25.42 -31.26 5.04
C PHE A 21 24.60 -31.54 6.32
N PRO A 22 24.75 -30.73 7.38
CA PRO A 22 23.93 -30.86 8.57
C PRO A 22 22.50 -30.42 8.25
N SER A 23 21.56 -31.35 8.32
CA SER A 23 20.15 -31.10 8.01
C SER A 23 19.27 -31.33 9.23
N PRO A 24 18.28 -30.46 9.49
CA PRO A 24 17.94 -29.25 8.72
C PRO A 24 18.87 -28.06 9.01
N GLU A 25 19.14 -27.23 8.00
CA GLU A 25 19.75 -25.91 8.20
C GLU A 25 18.70 -24.81 8.04
N PHE A 26 18.71 -23.84 8.95
CA PHE A 26 17.71 -22.79 9.03
C PHE A 26 18.33 -21.40 8.85
N ILE A 27 17.67 -20.58 8.04
CA ILE A 27 17.83 -19.13 8.04
C ILE A 27 16.52 -18.52 8.54
N ALA A 28 16.56 -17.93 9.74
CA ALA A 28 15.52 -17.02 10.18
C ALA A 28 15.77 -15.63 9.60
N TYR A 29 14.71 -14.98 9.13
CA TYR A 29 14.75 -13.60 8.68
C TYR A 29 13.53 -12.83 9.16
N ASN A 30 13.78 -11.78 9.92
CA ASN A 30 12.75 -10.85 10.36
C ASN A 30 12.61 -9.73 9.32
N LEU A 31 11.40 -9.54 8.80
CA LEU A 31 11.08 -8.36 7.97
C LEU A 31 10.85 -7.19 8.92
N HIS A 32 11.91 -6.45 9.24
CA HIS A 32 11.85 -5.27 10.12
C HIS A 32 10.85 -4.18 9.68
N THR A 33 10.31 -4.29 8.48
CA THR A 33 9.30 -3.40 7.90
C THR A 33 7.85 -3.85 8.18
N ILE A 34 7.66 -5.06 8.71
CA ILE A 34 6.38 -5.64 9.10
C ILE A 34 6.56 -6.18 10.53
N ASP A 35 6.09 -5.42 11.52
CA ASP A 35 6.22 -5.80 12.94
C ASP A 35 5.62 -7.20 13.18
N ASP A 36 6.31 -7.99 14.01
CA ASP A 36 5.97 -9.37 14.38
C ASP A 36 5.79 -10.34 13.20
N PHE A 37 6.53 -10.16 12.11
CA PHE A 37 6.49 -11.07 10.97
C PHE A 37 7.87 -11.61 10.57
N GLU A 38 8.07 -12.91 10.82
CA GLU A 38 9.30 -13.62 10.50
C GLU A 38 9.09 -14.67 9.41
N PHE A 39 10.15 -14.89 8.63
CA PHE A 39 10.23 -15.96 7.65
C PHE A 39 11.33 -16.91 8.09
N LEU A 40 11.00 -18.20 8.09
CA LEU A 40 11.98 -19.26 8.30
C LEU A 40 12.21 -19.97 6.96
N ILE A 41 13.43 -19.89 6.45
CA ILE A 41 13.87 -20.65 5.31
C ILE A 41 14.59 -21.88 5.84
N ALA A 42 14.13 -23.07 5.49
CA ALA A 42 14.75 -24.32 5.87
C ALA A 42 15.24 -25.06 4.63
N VAL A 43 16.45 -25.61 4.69
CA VAL A 43 16.97 -26.56 3.71
C VAL A 43 17.08 -27.91 4.39
N ASN A 44 16.23 -28.84 3.97
CA ASN A 44 16.14 -30.19 4.53
C ASN A 44 16.73 -31.18 3.53
N LYS A 45 17.86 -31.79 3.87
CA LYS A 45 18.39 -32.93 3.11
C LYS A 45 17.43 -34.12 3.28
N ARG A 46 16.98 -34.69 2.16
CA ARG A 46 16.14 -35.89 2.14
C ARG A 46 16.99 -37.15 1.92
N ASP A 47 17.96 -37.05 1.02
CA ASP A 47 18.97 -38.09 0.74
C ASP A 47 20.26 -37.44 0.20
N ASP A 48 21.23 -38.24 -0.23
CA ASP A 48 22.54 -37.77 -0.73
C ASP A 48 22.49 -37.01 -2.07
N SER A 49 21.34 -36.94 -2.71
CA SER A 49 21.11 -36.33 -4.01
C SER A 49 19.89 -35.40 -4.05
N SER A 50 19.17 -35.25 -2.94
CA SER A 50 17.96 -34.44 -2.89
C SER A 50 17.80 -33.63 -1.61
N ALA A 51 17.32 -32.40 -1.78
CA ALA A 51 16.96 -31.50 -0.71
C ALA A 51 15.52 -31.02 -0.88
N GLU A 52 14.93 -30.55 0.19
CA GLU A 52 13.67 -29.84 0.19
C GLU A 52 13.89 -28.46 0.80
N ILE A 53 13.47 -27.44 0.06
CA ILE A 53 13.50 -26.07 0.52
C ILE A 53 12.10 -25.71 0.99
N LEU A 54 12.02 -25.24 2.23
CA LEU A 54 10.78 -24.72 2.82
C LEU A 54 10.94 -23.23 3.11
N ILE A 55 9.90 -22.45 2.79
CA ILE A 55 9.74 -21.09 3.29
C ILE A 55 8.49 -21.10 4.16
N HIS A 56 8.70 -21.12 5.46
CA HIS A 56 7.65 -21.05 6.47
C HIS A 56 7.45 -19.59 6.90
N LEU A 57 6.19 -19.22 7.09
CA LEU A 57 5.80 -17.93 7.66
C LEU A 57 5.60 -18.16 9.15
N ASP A 58 6.20 -17.34 10.01
CA ASP A 58 5.93 -17.44 11.44
C ASP A 58 4.69 -16.63 11.84
N ALA A 59 4.06 -17.07 12.91
CA ALA A 59 2.76 -16.58 13.34
C ALA A 59 2.82 -15.11 13.78
N SER A 60 1.98 -14.30 13.16
CA SER A 60 1.69 -12.92 13.58
C SER A 60 0.27 -12.84 14.15
N ASN A 61 0.08 -12.08 15.21
CA ASN A 61 -1.26 -11.89 15.79
C ASN A 61 -2.14 -10.94 14.97
N GLU A 62 -1.56 -10.21 14.01
CA GLU A 62 -2.24 -9.15 13.26
C GLU A 62 -2.44 -9.49 11.77
N ILE A 63 -1.68 -10.46 11.27
CA ILE A 63 -1.66 -10.83 9.85
C ILE A 63 -2.33 -12.18 9.67
N LYS A 64 -3.29 -12.25 8.76
CA LYS A 64 -3.97 -13.50 8.42
C LYS A 64 -3.30 -14.21 7.25
N ARG A 65 -2.97 -13.45 6.19
CA ARG A 65 -2.40 -13.98 4.93
C ARG A 65 -1.41 -12.99 4.36
N VAL A 66 -0.45 -13.50 3.59
CA VAL A 66 0.47 -12.67 2.83
C VAL A 66 0.48 -13.06 1.37
N ARG A 67 0.75 -12.07 0.53
CA ARG A 67 1.00 -12.26 -0.90
C ARG A 67 2.46 -11.90 -1.17
N ALA A 68 3.27 -12.91 -1.40
CA ALA A 68 4.70 -12.75 -1.61
C ALA A 68 5.12 -13.28 -2.98
N ARG A 69 6.19 -12.68 -3.51
CA ARG A 69 6.98 -13.22 -4.61
C ARG A 69 8.31 -13.68 -4.03
N TYR A 70 8.74 -14.87 -4.41
CA TYR A 70 10.00 -15.43 -3.95
C TYR A 70 10.81 -15.98 -5.12
N PHE A 71 12.11 -16.04 -4.90
CA PHE A 71 13.10 -16.68 -5.76
C PHE A 71 13.90 -17.68 -4.95
N LEU A 72 14.13 -18.83 -5.55
CA LEU A 72 15.01 -19.86 -5.07
C LEU A 72 15.98 -20.19 -6.21
N GLY A 73 17.28 -20.13 -5.97
CA GLY A 73 18.29 -20.51 -6.97
C GLY A 73 19.41 -21.35 -6.38
N MET A 74 19.89 -22.34 -7.14
CA MET A 74 21.14 -23.05 -6.87
C MET A 74 22.21 -22.50 -7.82
N PHE A 75 23.36 -22.18 -7.26
CA PHE A 75 24.50 -21.64 -7.99
C PHE A 75 25.72 -22.50 -7.71
N ASN A 76 26.54 -22.80 -8.70
CA ASN A 76 27.78 -23.53 -8.47
C ASN A 76 28.84 -22.65 -7.78
N GLU A 77 30.02 -23.21 -7.53
CA GLU A 77 31.19 -22.52 -6.97
C GLU A 77 31.66 -21.26 -7.76
N THR A 78 31.32 -21.15 -9.05
CA THR A 78 31.65 -19.99 -9.90
C THR A 78 30.51 -18.98 -9.99
N ASP A 79 29.51 -19.09 -9.12
CA ASP A 79 28.27 -18.29 -9.11
C ASP A 79 27.43 -18.38 -10.40
N LYS A 80 27.62 -19.45 -11.16
CA LYS A 80 26.79 -19.77 -12.33
C LYS A 80 25.53 -20.47 -11.87
N GLU A 81 24.38 -19.95 -12.31
CA GLU A 81 23.08 -20.55 -12.03
C GLU A 81 22.99 -21.97 -12.59
N LEU A 82 22.60 -22.91 -11.73
CA LEU A 82 22.34 -24.30 -12.08
C LEU A 82 20.85 -24.52 -12.32
N ILE A 83 20.03 -24.04 -11.40
CA ILE A 83 18.56 -24.08 -11.47
C ILE A 83 18.02 -22.91 -10.65
N SER A 84 16.92 -22.34 -11.11
CA SER A 84 16.19 -21.34 -10.35
C SER A 84 14.68 -21.50 -10.50
N TRP A 85 13.96 -20.92 -9.55
CA TRP A 85 12.52 -20.89 -9.52
C TRP A 85 12.06 -19.55 -8.95
N GLU A 86 11.20 -18.85 -9.68
CA GLU A 86 10.53 -17.65 -9.22
C GLU A 86 9.01 -17.86 -9.27
N GLU A 87 8.33 -17.54 -8.18
CA GLU A 87 6.87 -17.68 -8.12
C GLU A 87 6.26 -16.59 -7.24
N LYS A 88 4.99 -16.28 -7.51
CA LYS A 88 4.17 -15.40 -6.69
C LYS A 88 3.02 -16.22 -6.11
N LYS A 89 2.89 -16.21 -4.79
CA LYS A 89 1.90 -17.02 -4.08
C LYS A 89 1.27 -16.25 -2.93
N GLU A 90 0.07 -16.66 -2.58
CA GLU A 90 -0.57 -16.28 -1.32
C GLU A 90 -0.49 -17.44 -0.33
N ALA A 91 -0.20 -17.13 0.92
CA ALA A 91 -0.13 -18.12 1.97
C ALA A 91 -0.70 -17.56 3.28
N ASP A 92 -1.28 -18.44 4.07
CA ASP A 92 -1.71 -18.12 5.44
C ASP A 92 -0.47 -18.11 6.35
N ILE A 93 -0.48 -17.30 7.40
CA ILE A 93 0.69 -17.10 8.27
C ILE A 93 1.12 -18.32 9.07
N ALA A 94 0.26 -19.34 9.20
CA ALA A 94 0.60 -20.62 9.83
C ALA A 94 0.99 -21.69 8.80
N GLY A 95 1.24 -21.28 7.56
CA GLY A 95 1.46 -22.15 6.42
C GLY A 95 2.80 -21.94 5.73
N PHE A 96 3.06 -22.81 4.76
CA PHE A 96 4.24 -22.71 3.91
C PHE A 96 3.95 -21.82 2.70
N LEU A 97 4.76 -20.78 2.55
CA LEU A 97 4.83 -20.05 1.29
C LEU A 97 5.37 -20.97 0.20
N CYS A 98 6.40 -21.75 0.50
CA CYS A 98 7.04 -22.63 -0.47
C CYS A 98 7.41 -23.97 0.17
N VAL A 99 7.20 -25.05 -0.58
CA VAL A 99 7.75 -26.38 -0.33
C VAL A 99 8.21 -26.90 -1.69
N LYS A 100 9.52 -27.02 -1.90
CA LYS A 100 10.08 -27.42 -3.20
C LYS A 100 11.17 -28.49 -3.04
N PRO A 101 10.96 -29.70 -3.61
CA PRO A 101 12.00 -30.70 -3.70
C PRO A 101 12.96 -30.39 -4.85
N TRP A 102 14.25 -30.53 -4.61
CA TRP A 102 15.33 -30.19 -5.52
C TRP A 102 16.31 -31.36 -5.62
N THR A 103 16.71 -31.69 -6.85
CA THR A 103 17.82 -32.61 -7.11
C THR A 103 19.13 -31.85 -7.07
N VAL A 104 20.10 -32.34 -6.30
CA VAL A 104 21.45 -31.79 -6.20
C VAL A 104 22.32 -32.43 -7.28
N PRO A 105 22.71 -31.69 -8.33
CA PRO A 105 23.36 -32.26 -9.50
C PRO A 105 24.81 -32.72 -9.22
N GLN A 106 25.49 -32.12 -8.25
CA GLN A 106 26.89 -32.42 -7.91
C GLN A 106 27.06 -32.42 -6.39
N PRO A 107 26.63 -33.46 -5.66
CA PRO A 107 26.60 -33.47 -4.19
C PRO A 107 27.98 -33.38 -3.54
N ASN A 108 29.04 -33.75 -4.27
CA ASN A 108 30.43 -33.67 -3.82
C ASN A 108 31.09 -32.31 -4.08
N LYS A 109 30.41 -31.41 -4.79
CA LYS A 109 30.94 -30.07 -5.10
C LYS A 109 30.23 -29.01 -4.29
N SER A 110 30.91 -27.88 -4.15
CA SER A 110 30.33 -26.73 -3.47
C SER A 110 29.30 -26.03 -4.36
N PHE A 111 28.20 -25.63 -3.76
CA PHE A 111 27.16 -24.81 -4.38
C PHE A 111 26.52 -23.90 -3.35
N THR A 112 25.80 -22.89 -3.81
CA THR A 112 25.14 -21.91 -2.97
C THR A 112 23.64 -21.90 -3.28
N PHE A 113 22.82 -22.05 -2.24
CA PHE A 113 21.42 -21.69 -2.33
C PHE A 113 21.27 -20.19 -2.15
N LYS A 114 20.55 -19.53 -3.06
CA LYS A 114 20.20 -18.12 -2.96
C LYS A 114 18.69 -17.96 -2.90
N PHE A 115 18.25 -17.07 -2.03
CA PHE A 115 16.85 -16.84 -1.69
C PHE A 115 16.55 -15.37 -1.91
N GLY A 116 15.47 -15.07 -2.64
CA GLY A 116 14.92 -13.73 -2.79
C GLY A 116 13.49 -13.71 -2.30
N LEU A 117 13.08 -12.64 -1.60
CA LEU A 117 11.72 -12.50 -1.09
C LEU A 117 11.24 -11.05 -1.22
N HIS A 118 9.99 -10.89 -1.64
CA HIS A 118 9.28 -9.61 -1.67
C HIS A 118 7.82 -9.82 -1.26
N VAL A 119 7.43 -9.26 -0.12
CA VAL A 119 6.04 -9.23 0.34
C VAL A 119 5.33 -8.07 -0.35
N SER A 120 4.37 -8.35 -1.23
CA SER A 120 3.68 -7.34 -2.02
C SER A 120 2.39 -6.82 -1.37
N ALA A 121 1.72 -7.64 -0.57
CA ALA A 121 0.51 -7.29 0.14
C ALA A 121 0.30 -8.20 1.36
N ILE A 122 -0.44 -7.70 2.33
CA ILE A 122 -0.72 -8.32 3.62
C ILE A 122 -2.23 -8.22 3.85
N MET A 123 -2.86 -9.32 4.25
CA MET A 123 -4.24 -9.34 4.71
C MET A 123 -4.23 -9.32 6.23
N GLY A 124 -4.78 -8.27 6.82
CA GLY A 124 -4.96 -8.20 8.27
C GLY A 124 -6.12 -9.07 8.75
N MET A 125 -6.31 -9.12 10.08
CA MET A 125 -7.46 -9.78 10.70
C MET A 125 -8.81 -9.14 10.31
N ASP A 126 -8.80 -7.89 9.83
CA ASP A 126 -9.94 -7.20 9.23
C ASP A 126 -10.37 -7.78 7.86
N ASN A 127 -9.66 -8.80 7.35
CA ASN A 127 -9.84 -9.41 6.03
C ASN A 127 -9.64 -8.43 4.86
N VAL A 128 -8.95 -7.31 5.09
CA VAL A 128 -8.64 -6.32 4.06
C VAL A 128 -7.21 -6.51 3.60
N TRP A 129 -7.03 -6.72 2.29
CA TRP A 129 -5.71 -6.67 1.67
C TRP A 129 -5.17 -5.24 1.64
N LYS A 130 -3.99 -5.05 2.21
CA LYS A 130 -3.21 -3.80 2.19
C LYS A 130 -1.92 -4.04 1.42
N PHE A 131 -1.52 -3.09 0.59
CA PHE A 131 -0.24 -3.15 -0.11
C PHE A 131 0.90 -2.93 0.88
N ASN A 132 2.01 -3.63 0.70
CA ASN A 132 3.24 -3.31 1.43
C ASN A 132 3.94 -2.15 0.73
N PHE A 133 3.97 -0.99 1.38
CA PHE A 133 4.67 0.20 0.89
C PHE A 133 6.00 0.42 1.61
N TYR A 134 6.37 -0.37 2.60
CA TYR A 134 7.59 -0.17 3.38
C TYR A 134 8.81 -0.77 2.70
N ASP A 135 8.60 -1.83 1.92
CA ASP A 135 9.64 -2.41 1.08
C ASP A 135 9.63 -1.78 -0.30
N ALA A 136 10.84 -1.58 -0.83
CA ALA A 136 10.99 -1.24 -2.23
C ALA A 136 10.52 -2.42 -3.09
N LEU A 137 9.79 -2.14 -4.17
CA LEU A 137 9.30 -3.21 -5.04
C LEU A 137 10.47 -3.96 -5.69
N PHE A 138 10.22 -5.22 -5.99
CA PHE A 138 11.08 -6.07 -6.83
C PHE A 138 11.63 -5.32 -8.07
N ASN A 139 12.95 -5.42 -8.32
CA ASN A 139 13.76 -4.73 -9.34
C ASN A 139 14.08 -3.24 -9.10
N VAL A 140 14.46 -2.83 -7.90
CA VAL A 140 14.74 -1.42 -7.58
C VAL A 140 15.87 -0.81 -8.42
N GLU A 141 16.98 -1.54 -8.60
CA GLU A 141 18.21 -1.00 -9.19
C GLU A 141 18.09 -0.69 -10.70
N ASN A 142 17.05 -1.19 -11.36
CA ASN A 142 16.82 -0.96 -12.79
C ASN A 142 15.70 0.04 -13.11
N ASP A 143 14.95 0.57 -12.14
CA ASP A 143 13.65 1.17 -12.47
C ASP A 143 13.33 2.53 -11.86
N SER A 144 13.29 3.51 -12.76
CA SER A 144 12.49 4.74 -12.73
C SER A 144 10.97 4.54 -12.52
N LYS A 145 10.51 3.34 -12.13
CA LYS A 145 9.10 2.93 -11.95
C LYS A 145 8.59 3.11 -10.52
N MET A 146 9.43 3.53 -9.58
CA MET A 146 8.98 3.87 -8.22
C MET A 146 8.77 5.36 -8.04
N ILE A 147 7.85 5.70 -7.15
CA ILE A 147 7.86 6.97 -6.42
C ILE A 147 8.11 6.63 -4.96
N VAL A 148 9.17 7.21 -4.40
CA VAL A 148 9.53 7.08 -2.98
C VAL A 148 9.03 8.32 -2.27
N PHE A 149 8.17 8.17 -1.26
CA PHE A 149 7.80 9.26 -0.37
C PHE A 149 8.69 9.22 0.86
N LYS A 150 9.39 10.31 1.16
CA LYS A 150 10.31 10.42 2.30
C LYS A 150 9.71 11.35 3.34
N GLU A 151 9.81 10.99 4.61
CA GLU A 151 9.49 11.91 5.70
C GLU A 151 10.57 13.02 5.79
N LYS A 152 10.14 14.28 5.99
CA LYS A 152 11.06 15.43 6.01
C LYS A 152 12.09 15.36 7.14
N ASN A 153 11.65 14.94 8.33
CA ASN A 153 12.47 14.99 9.54
C ASN A 153 13.18 13.66 9.83
N ASN A 154 12.80 12.57 9.14
CA ASN A 154 13.42 11.27 9.29
C ASN A 154 13.46 10.56 7.93
N GLN A 155 14.53 10.79 7.18
CA GLN A 155 14.67 10.23 5.83
C GLN A 155 14.81 8.69 5.81
N LYS A 156 14.89 8.01 6.96
CA LYS A 156 14.80 6.54 7.05
C LYS A 156 13.37 6.05 6.84
N VAL A 157 12.36 6.86 7.18
CA VAL A 157 10.95 6.54 6.97
C VAL A 157 10.58 6.83 5.53
N ARG A 158 10.28 5.77 4.78
CA ARG A 158 10.01 5.82 3.34
C ARG A 158 8.81 4.96 3.00
N LEU A 159 8.04 5.41 2.00
CA LEU A 159 6.99 4.61 1.38
C LEU A 159 7.22 4.51 -0.13
N TYR A 160 7.16 3.30 -0.66
CA TYR A 160 7.43 2.97 -2.04
C TYR A 160 6.13 2.69 -2.79
N THR A 161 5.94 3.33 -3.93
CA THR A 161 4.72 3.17 -4.73
C THR A 161 5.01 3.00 -6.21
N HIS A 162 4.13 2.29 -6.91
CA HIS A 162 4.26 2.09 -8.34
C HIS A 162 3.91 3.36 -9.12
N LYS A 163 4.90 3.92 -9.80
CA LYS A 163 4.82 5.21 -10.51
C LYS A 163 3.71 5.27 -11.54
N LYS A 164 3.50 4.22 -12.35
CA LYS A 164 2.44 4.25 -13.38
C LYS A 164 1.05 4.39 -12.75
N LEU A 165 0.83 3.72 -11.62
CA LEU A 165 -0.46 3.78 -10.93
C LEU A 165 -0.66 5.16 -10.30
N MET A 166 0.36 5.67 -9.63
CA MET A 166 0.31 7.00 -9.04
C MET A 166 0.13 8.09 -10.09
N MET A 167 0.86 8.03 -11.20
CA MET A 167 0.72 8.97 -12.32
C MET A 167 -0.67 8.91 -12.97
N PHE A 168 -1.30 7.74 -13.02
CA PHE A 168 -2.65 7.60 -13.56
C PHE A 168 -3.69 8.34 -12.70
N HIS A 169 -3.51 8.34 -11.38
CA HIS A 169 -4.47 8.95 -10.46
C HIS A 169 -4.15 10.40 -10.06
N SER A 170 -2.88 10.82 -10.17
CA SER A 170 -2.43 12.13 -9.74
C SER A 170 -2.26 13.10 -10.91
N SER A 171 -2.88 14.27 -10.80
CA SER A 171 -2.64 15.38 -11.73
C SER A 171 -1.42 16.25 -11.40
N LYS A 172 -0.73 16.02 -10.27
CA LYS A 172 0.35 16.91 -9.79
C LYS A 172 1.73 16.26 -9.76
N LEU A 173 1.83 14.94 -9.59
CA LEU A 173 3.11 14.21 -9.55
C LEU A 173 3.95 14.37 -10.83
N SER A 174 3.34 14.57 -12.00
CA SER A 174 4.08 14.88 -13.23
C SER A 174 4.75 16.25 -13.20
N ILE A 175 4.18 17.22 -12.49
CA ILE A 175 4.69 18.59 -12.36
C ILE A 175 5.93 18.61 -11.45
N TYR A 176 5.90 17.82 -10.37
CA TYR A 176 7.04 17.69 -9.46
C TYR A 176 8.25 17.02 -10.10
N ARG A 177 8.08 16.32 -11.23
CA ARG A 177 9.17 15.68 -12.00
C ARG A 177 10.25 16.68 -12.43
N ASN A 178 9.87 17.93 -12.73
CA ASN A 178 10.80 18.94 -13.23
C ASN A 178 11.63 19.59 -12.11
N ASN A 179 11.24 19.40 -10.85
CA ASN A 179 11.96 19.92 -9.67
C ASN A 179 12.76 18.82 -8.94
N LEU A 180 12.66 17.56 -9.37
CA LEU A 180 13.46 16.44 -8.88
C LEU A 180 14.72 16.28 -9.73
N HIS A 181 15.55 17.32 -9.81
CA HIS A 181 16.95 17.11 -10.16
C HIS A 181 17.66 16.56 -8.93
N ASN A 182 18.04 15.28 -9.01
CA ASN A 182 19.05 14.55 -8.22
C ASN A 182 18.67 13.67 -7.03
N GLU A 183 17.43 13.52 -6.57
CA GLU A 183 17.14 12.50 -5.56
C GLU A 183 15.79 11.81 -5.79
N ASN A 184 15.82 10.49 -5.97
CA ASN A 184 14.69 9.62 -6.34
C ASN A 184 13.55 9.55 -5.29
N GLY A 185 12.98 10.67 -4.83
CA GLY A 185 11.85 10.66 -3.91
C GLY A 185 11.19 12.02 -3.65
N PHE A 186 9.90 11.99 -3.31
CA PHE A 186 9.09 13.13 -2.92
C PHE A 186 9.19 13.34 -1.40
N ILE A 187 9.72 14.47 -0.97
CA ILE A 187 9.79 14.84 0.45
C ILE A 187 8.44 15.36 0.89
N MET A 188 7.83 14.68 1.86
CA MET A 188 6.52 15.07 2.41
C MET A 188 6.66 16.26 3.35
N PRO A 189 5.76 17.26 3.30
CA PRO A 189 5.74 18.34 4.28
C PRO A 189 5.66 17.79 5.71
N ALA A 190 6.34 18.44 6.68
CA ALA A 190 6.38 17.99 8.08
C ALA A 190 4.99 17.90 8.75
N CYS A 191 3.98 18.62 8.23
CA CYS A 191 2.61 18.51 8.72
C CYS A 191 1.89 17.23 8.28
N VAL A 192 2.48 16.43 7.37
CA VAL A 192 1.90 15.19 6.88
C VAL A 192 2.45 14.02 7.68
N SER A 193 1.57 13.34 8.41
CA SER A 193 1.88 12.06 9.06
C SER A 193 2.07 10.96 8.02
N MET A 194 3.14 10.17 8.14
CA MET A 194 3.43 9.05 7.24
C MET A 194 2.37 7.93 7.33
N ASN A 195 1.77 7.70 8.49
CA ASN A 195 0.62 6.79 8.65
C ASN A 195 -0.59 7.29 7.84
N MET A 196 -0.89 8.59 7.90
CA MET A 196 -1.99 9.16 7.10
C MET A 196 -1.68 9.13 5.59
N LEU A 197 -0.41 9.25 5.22
CA LEU A 197 0.02 9.07 3.84
C LEU A 197 -0.16 7.62 3.39
N GLU A 198 0.27 6.64 4.18
CA GLU A 198 0.07 5.21 3.94
C GLU A 198 -1.41 4.91 3.66
N LYS A 199 -2.32 5.33 4.54
CA LYS A 199 -3.77 5.16 4.33
C LYS A 199 -4.27 5.82 3.04
N CYS A 200 -3.75 7.01 2.72
CA CYS A 200 -4.08 7.71 1.47
C CYS A 200 -3.61 6.91 0.24
N LEU A 201 -2.42 6.32 0.30
CA LEU A 201 -1.87 5.48 -0.76
C LEU A 201 -2.65 4.16 -0.90
N GLN A 202 -3.05 3.52 0.21
CA GLN A 202 -3.91 2.34 0.17
C GLN A 202 -5.21 2.63 -0.60
N ILE A 203 -5.90 3.73 -0.26
CA ILE A 203 -7.12 4.15 -0.96
C ILE A 203 -6.83 4.49 -2.42
N ALA A 204 -5.69 5.14 -2.70
CA ALA A 204 -5.27 5.44 -4.06
C ALA A 204 -5.06 4.18 -4.91
N HIS A 205 -4.68 3.07 -4.26
CA HIS A 205 -4.52 1.75 -4.87
C HIS A 205 -5.80 0.89 -4.83
N GLY A 206 -6.93 1.45 -4.37
CA GLY A 206 -8.24 0.79 -4.39
C GLY A 206 -8.61 0.03 -3.12
N VAL A 207 -7.81 0.13 -2.05
CA VAL A 207 -8.13 -0.50 -0.77
C VAL A 207 -9.21 0.29 -0.02
N GLN A 208 -10.19 -0.41 0.53
CA GLN A 208 -11.24 0.17 1.36
C GLN A 208 -10.77 0.24 2.81
N VAL A 209 -10.03 1.29 3.14
CA VAL A 209 -9.52 1.51 4.50
C VAL A 209 -10.63 2.06 5.39
N HIS A 210 -10.84 1.42 6.54
CA HIS A 210 -11.68 1.95 7.61
C HIS A 210 -11.00 3.15 8.26
N CYS A 211 -11.63 4.32 8.14
CA CYS A 211 -11.08 5.58 8.61
C CYS A 211 -12.12 6.33 9.43
N SER A 212 -11.68 6.95 10.53
CA SER A 212 -12.51 7.92 11.25
C SER A 212 -12.79 9.14 10.37
N VAL A 213 -13.82 9.93 10.73
CA VAL A 213 -14.13 11.20 10.04
C VAL A 213 -12.94 12.17 10.07
N GLU A 214 -12.14 12.14 11.14
CA GLU A 214 -10.96 12.98 11.28
C GLU A 214 -9.81 12.50 10.39
N ASP A 215 -9.57 11.19 10.34
CA ASP A 215 -8.58 10.58 9.43
C ASP A 215 -8.93 10.91 7.98
N LEU A 216 -10.20 10.77 7.58
CA LEU A 216 -10.67 11.11 6.24
C LEU A 216 -10.34 12.56 5.87
N LYS A 217 -10.45 13.53 6.80
CA LYS A 217 -10.09 14.93 6.52
C LYS A 217 -8.59 15.07 6.21
N LYS A 218 -7.73 14.45 7.01
CA LYS A 218 -6.27 14.45 6.82
C LYS A 218 -5.89 13.77 5.51
N ILE A 219 -6.47 12.60 5.23
CA ILE A 219 -6.29 11.87 3.96
C ILE A 219 -6.70 12.74 2.78
N ASN A 220 -7.83 13.44 2.84
CA ASN A 220 -8.26 14.33 1.76
C ASN A 220 -7.33 15.55 1.58
N GLN A 221 -6.68 16.05 2.62
CA GLN A 221 -5.65 17.09 2.48
C GLN A 221 -4.43 16.55 1.71
N ILE A 222 -3.96 15.35 2.07
CA ILE A 222 -2.87 14.66 1.38
C ILE A 222 -3.24 14.37 -0.08
N ALA A 223 -4.46 13.89 -0.33
CA ALA A 223 -4.95 13.63 -1.68
C ALA A 223 -4.94 14.91 -2.55
N LYS A 224 -5.34 16.06 -1.99
CA LYS A 224 -5.28 17.35 -2.69
C LYS A 224 -3.85 17.84 -2.94
N LEU A 225 -2.94 17.59 -1.99
CA LEU A 225 -1.52 17.88 -2.13
C LEU A 225 -0.94 17.09 -3.30
N LEU A 226 -1.18 15.78 -3.33
CA LEU A 226 -0.68 14.87 -4.36
C LEU A 226 -1.51 14.90 -5.67
N GLY A 227 -2.68 15.54 -5.67
CA GLY A 227 -3.57 15.60 -6.83
C GLY A 227 -4.31 14.29 -7.14
N LEU A 228 -4.50 13.42 -6.13
CA LEU A 228 -5.13 12.09 -6.25
C LEU A 228 -6.66 12.21 -6.37
N LYS A 229 -7.15 12.18 -7.61
CA LYS A 229 -8.58 12.39 -7.92
C LYS A 229 -9.46 11.26 -7.40
N ASN A 230 -8.99 10.02 -7.47
CA ASN A 230 -9.73 8.85 -6.97
C ASN A 230 -9.94 8.90 -5.45
N VAL A 231 -8.90 9.25 -4.69
CA VAL A 231 -9.01 9.40 -3.22
C VAL A 231 -9.95 10.54 -2.84
N THR A 232 -9.91 11.66 -3.57
CA THR A 232 -10.84 12.78 -3.35
C THR A 232 -12.29 12.34 -3.59
N LYS A 233 -12.56 11.57 -4.65
CA LYS A 233 -13.89 11.01 -4.92
C LYS A 233 -14.33 10.00 -3.85
N TYR A 234 -13.41 9.13 -3.39
CA TYR A 234 -13.67 8.20 -2.29
C TYR A 234 -14.10 8.94 -1.02
N TYR A 235 -13.35 9.99 -0.64
CA TYR A 235 -13.69 10.83 0.50
C TYR A 235 -15.09 11.45 0.38
N GLU A 236 -15.46 11.93 -0.82
CA GLU A 236 -16.79 12.50 -1.04
C GLU A 236 -17.90 11.46 -0.87
N ARG A 237 -17.71 10.24 -1.38
CA ARG A 237 -18.66 9.12 -1.18
C ARG A 237 -18.82 8.78 0.29
N GLN A 238 -17.71 8.59 1.00
CA GLN A 238 -17.71 8.30 2.44
C GLN A 238 -18.42 9.40 3.24
N ARG A 239 -18.26 10.68 2.87
CA ARG A 239 -19.00 11.75 3.50
C ARG A 239 -20.49 11.72 3.22
N ILE A 240 -20.89 11.41 1.98
CA ILE A 240 -22.30 11.28 1.62
C ILE A 240 -22.96 10.16 2.42
N GLU A 241 -22.32 8.99 2.49
CA GLU A 241 -22.81 7.83 3.25
C GLU A 241 -22.98 8.18 4.73
N ASN A 242 -22.00 8.87 5.33
CA ASN A 242 -22.11 9.35 6.71
C ASN A 242 -23.24 10.38 6.90
N LEU A 243 -23.49 11.26 5.93
CA LEU A 243 -24.59 12.23 6.00
C LEU A 243 -25.96 11.55 5.98
N ASN A 244 -26.11 10.42 5.29
CA ASN A 244 -27.36 9.66 5.29
C ASN A 244 -27.64 8.98 6.65
N GLN A 245 -26.63 8.86 7.52
CA GLN A 245 -26.75 8.22 8.83
C GLN A 245 -26.91 9.21 9.99
N VAL A 246 -26.72 10.51 9.75
CA VAL A 246 -26.71 11.54 10.80
C VAL A 246 -27.73 12.62 10.49
N LYS A 247 -28.45 13.10 11.51
CA LYS A 247 -29.35 14.25 11.35
C LYS A 247 -28.57 15.47 10.89
N VAL A 248 -28.90 15.96 9.70
CA VAL A 248 -28.28 17.16 9.14
C VAL A 248 -28.65 18.36 10.01
N THR A 249 -27.62 19.06 10.50
CA THR A 249 -27.78 20.30 11.27
C THR A 249 -27.38 21.50 10.42
N ASP A 250 -27.90 22.68 10.78
CA ASP A 250 -27.56 23.95 10.13
C ASP A 250 -26.03 24.19 10.08
N LYS A 251 -25.29 23.76 11.14
CA LYS A 251 -23.81 23.80 11.18
C LYS A 251 -23.16 22.91 10.12
N VAL A 252 -23.67 21.70 9.90
CA VAL A 252 -23.18 20.78 8.87
C VAL A 252 -23.39 21.41 7.49
N PHE A 253 -24.58 21.96 7.27
CA PHE A 253 -24.95 22.65 6.04
C PHE A 253 -24.01 23.83 5.75
N HIS A 254 -23.78 24.71 6.73
CA HIS A 254 -22.86 25.84 6.62
C HIS A 254 -21.44 25.40 6.24
N SER A 255 -20.91 24.34 6.86
CA SER A 255 -19.55 23.86 6.57
C SER A 255 -19.37 23.33 5.14
N MET A 256 -20.45 22.80 4.53
CA MET A 256 -20.41 22.18 3.20
C MET A 256 -20.56 23.22 2.10
N PHE A 257 -21.36 24.26 2.36
CA PHE A 257 -21.47 25.45 1.52
C PHE A 257 -20.15 26.19 1.35
N MET A 258 -19.44 26.48 2.45
CA MET A 258 -18.20 27.26 2.40
C MET A 258 -17.04 26.55 1.70
N ARG A 259 -17.17 25.26 1.38
CA ARG A 259 -16.07 24.43 0.85
C ARG A 259 -16.26 23.94 -0.59
N ASP A 260 -17.24 24.50 -1.32
CA ASP A 260 -17.56 24.19 -2.72
C ASP A 260 -17.71 22.69 -3.02
N ARG A 261 -18.45 21.98 -2.17
CA ARG A 261 -18.64 20.53 -2.28
C ARG A 261 -19.92 20.21 -3.07
N ARG A 262 -19.93 20.51 -4.37
CA ARG A 262 -21.13 20.45 -5.26
C ARG A 262 -21.97 19.18 -5.13
N HIS A 263 -21.34 18.01 -5.08
CA HIS A 263 -22.04 16.72 -4.97
C HIS A 263 -22.66 16.51 -3.58
N LEU A 264 -21.95 16.91 -2.52
CA LEU A 264 -22.44 16.85 -1.15
C LEU A 264 -23.60 17.82 -0.92
N LEU A 265 -23.51 19.03 -1.48
CA LEU A 265 -24.59 20.02 -1.38
C LEU A 265 -25.89 19.49 -2.00
N VAL A 266 -25.83 18.83 -3.16
CA VAL A 266 -27.04 18.22 -3.75
C VAL A 266 -27.64 17.16 -2.85
N HIS A 267 -26.82 16.32 -2.22
CA HIS A 267 -27.33 15.33 -1.29
C HIS A 267 -27.95 15.96 -0.05
N LEU A 268 -27.31 16.99 0.51
CA LEU A 268 -27.85 17.75 1.64
C LEU A 268 -29.18 18.43 1.32
N LEU A 269 -29.31 19.01 0.12
CA LEU A 269 -30.58 19.60 -0.30
C LEU A 269 -31.68 18.54 -0.37
N LYS A 270 -31.37 17.32 -0.85
CA LYS A 270 -32.33 16.20 -0.88
C LYS A 270 -32.77 15.71 0.50
N THR A 271 -32.02 15.98 1.57
CA THR A 271 -32.42 15.60 2.94
C THR A 271 -33.30 16.65 3.61
N LEU A 272 -33.50 17.82 3.01
CA LEU A 272 -34.40 18.84 3.54
C LEU A 272 -35.86 18.47 3.26
N ASN A 273 -36.73 18.67 4.25
CA ASN A 273 -38.14 18.31 4.13
C ASN A 273 -38.98 19.40 3.45
N SER A 274 -38.48 20.64 3.38
CA SER A 274 -39.23 21.75 2.81
C SER A 274 -38.37 22.95 2.44
N ASN A 275 -38.92 23.83 1.61
CA ASN A 275 -38.35 25.14 1.32
C ASN A 275 -38.24 26.04 2.57
N LYS A 276 -39.09 25.85 3.59
CA LYS A 276 -38.98 26.58 4.87
C LYS A 276 -37.69 26.24 5.60
N GLU A 277 -37.27 24.98 5.56
CA GLU A 277 -36.04 24.51 6.19
C GLU A 277 -34.80 25.08 5.48
N LEU A 278 -34.80 25.09 4.14
CA LEU A 278 -33.75 25.74 3.36
C LEU A 278 -33.68 27.24 3.67
N LYS A 279 -34.83 27.93 3.73
CA LYS A 279 -34.88 29.37 4.04
C LYS A 279 -34.26 29.66 5.41
N ARG A 280 -34.63 28.91 6.45
CA ARG A 280 -34.05 29.06 7.80
C ARG A 280 -32.53 28.90 7.78
N ILE A 281 -32.02 27.91 7.06
CA ILE A 281 -30.56 27.69 6.94
C ILE A 281 -29.92 28.89 6.25
N LEU A 282 -30.44 29.34 5.11
CA LEU A 282 -29.88 30.47 4.36
C LEU A 282 -29.88 31.78 5.16
N GLU A 283 -30.89 32.01 6.01
CA GLU A 283 -30.94 33.19 6.91
C GLU A 283 -29.80 33.21 7.94
N THR A 284 -29.28 32.05 8.33
CA THR A 284 -28.13 31.94 9.24
C THR A 284 -26.78 32.07 8.55
N MET A 285 -26.76 32.27 7.23
CA MET A 285 -25.57 32.20 6.40
C MET A 285 -25.23 33.53 5.74
N ASP A 286 -23.94 33.77 5.56
CA ASP A 286 -23.44 34.85 4.72
C ASP A 286 -23.55 34.45 3.24
N ILE A 287 -24.73 34.64 2.66
CA ILE A 287 -25.06 34.26 1.27
C ILE A 287 -24.13 34.98 0.27
N GLN A 288 -23.57 36.14 0.62
CA GLN A 288 -22.65 36.87 -0.27
C GLN A 288 -21.32 36.15 -0.48
N LYS A 289 -20.91 35.31 0.48
CA LYS A 289 -19.72 34.44 0.35
C LYS A 289 -19.99 33.14 -0.41
N MET A 290 -21.23 32.93 -0.84
CA MET A 290 -21.62 31.71 -1.54
C MET A 290 -21.14 31.75 -3.00
N ASN A 291 -20.52 30.66 -3.45
CA ASN A 291 -20.18 30.58 -4.86
C ASN A 291 -21.45 30.46 -5.74
N SER A 292 -21.36 30.95 -6.97
CA SER A 292 -22.49 31.01 -7.90
C SER A 292 -23.11 29.65 -8.19
N GLU A 293 -22.31 28.58 -8.25
CA GLU A 293 -22.78 27.22 -8.53
C GLU A 293 -23.59 26.63 -7.37
N SER A 294 -23.20 26.89 -6.13
CA SER A 294 -23.93 26.48 -4.94
C SER A 294 -25.26 27.22 -4.86
N MET A 295 -25.25 28.52 -5.14
CA MET A 295 -26.45 29.36 -5.17
C MET A 295 -27.45 28.90 -6.23
N LYS A 296 -26.99 28.55 -7.43
CA LYS A 296 -27.81 27.93 -8.49
C LYS A 296 -28.49 26.65 -8.01
N ARG A 297 -27.81 25.81 -7.23
CA ARG A 297 -28.38 24.55 -6.71
C ARG A 297 -29.44 24.79 -5.64
N CYS A 298 -29.23 25.76 -4.74
CA CYS A 298 -30.25 26.17 -3.78
C CYS A 298 -31.49 26.72 -4.48
N ALA A 299 -31.30 27.61 -5.46
CA ALA A 299 -32.41 28.14 -6.25
C ALA A 299 -33.15 27.02 -6.98
N HIS A 300 -32.43 26.10 -7.63
CA HIS A 300 -33.04 24.95 -8.30
C HIS A 300 -33.87 24.07 -7.34
N PHE A 301 -33.35 23.80 -6.14
CA PHE A 301 -34.11 23.05 -5.12
C PHE A 301 -35.36 23.81 -4.68
N PHE A 302 -35.23 25.12 -4.45
CA PHE A 302 -36.33 25.98 -4.00
C PHE A 302 -37.48 25.97 -5.02
N PHE A 303 -37.18 26.23 -6.30
CA PHE A 303 -38.20 26.27 -7.36
C PHE A 303 -38.80 24.91 -7.70
N ARG A 304 -38.11 23.80 -7.40
CA ARG A 304 -38.62 22.45 -7.68
C ARG A 304 -39.59 21.93 -6.61
N ASN A 305 -39.54 22.47 -5.40
CA ASN A 305 -40.39 22.08 -4.27
C ASN A 305 -41.42 23.17 -3.90
N CYS A 306 -41.69 24.09 -4.83
CA CYS A 306 -42.83 25.01 -4.78
C CYS A 306 -44.05 24.38 -5.45
#